data_AF-A0A3S3Q4U2-F1
#
_entry.id   AF-A0A3S3Q4U2-F1
#
_cell.length_a   1.000
_cell.length_b   1.000
_cell.length_c   1.000
_cell.angle_alpha   90.00
_cell.angle_beta   90.00
_cell.angle_gamma   90.00
#
_symmetry.space_group_name_H-M   'P 1'
#
loop_
_entity.id
_entity.type
_entity.pdbx_description
1 polymer ?
#
loop_
_entity_poly.entity_id
_entity_poly.type
_entity_poly.pdbx_seq_one_letter_code
_entity_poly.pdbx_strand_id
1 'polypeptide(L)'
;MRKKLLRVLIAFEVWVFAMSILVRSGSEKDSLHKKGKICIGTNGRMSVPSNREHHYQNLRDRYTNCTYVDGNLELTWLQNKSLDLSFLQYIREVTGYVLISHVDVKRIVLPNLQIIRGRTLFKLNVRDEEFALMVTLSKMENLEMPALR
;
A
#
# COMPACT_ATOMS: atom_id res chain seq x y z
N MET A 1 24.65 71.70 2.90
CA MET A 1 24.07 70.62 3.73
C MET A 1 23.12 69.67 2.96
N ARG A 2 23.42 69.24 1.72
CA ARG A 2 22.47 68.43 0.89
C ARG A 2 23.02 67.09 0.34
N LYS A 3 24.23 66.67 0.73
CA LYS A 3 24.84 65.39 0.24
C LYS A 3 24.74 64.21 1.22
N LYS A 4 24.48 64.45 2.52
CA LYS A 4 24.31 63.38 3.52
C LYS A 4 22.92 62.74 3.46
N LEU A 5 21.89 63.50 3.07
CA LEU A 5 20.50 63.02 3.07
C LEU A 5 20.20 62.01 1.95
N LEU A 6 20.83 62.16 0.77
CA LEU A 6 20.61 61.27 -0.38
C LEU A 6 21.20 59.86 -0.18
N ARG A 7 22.26 59.72 0.63
CA ARG A 7 22.86 58.41 0.95
C ARG A 7 21.97 57.58 1.90
N VAL A 8 21.18 58.23 2.75
CA VAL A 8 20.29 57.55 3.70
C VAL A 8 19.06 56.98 3.00
N LEU A 9 18.52 57.69 2.00
CA LEU A 9 17.36 57.25 1.23
C LEU A 9 17.64 56.00 0.38
N ILE A 10 18.83 55.92 -0.24
CA ILE A 10 19.23 54.74 -1.03
C ILE A 10 19.44 53.51 -0.13
N ALA A 11 19.98 53.71 1.09
CA ALA A 11 20.17 52.61 2.03
C ALA A 11 18.84 52.02 2.54
N PHE A 12 17.78 52.84 2.63
CA PHE A 12 16.46 52.41 3.07
C PHE A 12 15.74 51.52 2.04
N GLU A 13 15.80 51.90 0.75
CA GLU A 13 15.24 51.12 -0.37
C GLU A 13 15.90 49.74 -0.51
N VAL A 14 17.22 49.67 -0.33
CA VAL A 14 17.96 48.40 -0.41
C VAL A 14 17.63 47.46 0.75
N TRP A 15 17.36 47.99 1.95
CA TRP A 15 17.03 47.18 3.13
C TRP A 15 15.61 46.58 3.05
N VAL A 16 14.65 47.33 2.50
CA VAL A 16 13.29 46.84 2.23
C VAL A 16 13.30 45.72 1.17
N PHE A 17 14.14 45.85 0.14
CA PHE A 17 14.37 44.79 -0.85
C PHE A 17 15.10 43.57 -0.26
N ALA A 18 16.05 43.75 0.65
CA ALA A 18 16.75 42.64 1.29
C ALA A 18 15.84 41.83 2.25
N MET A 19 14.90 42.48 2.94
CA MET A 19 13.91 41.78 3.79
C MET A 19 12.82 41.06 3.01
N SER A 20 12.49 41.52 1.79
CA SER A 20 11.54 40.83 0.92
C SER A 20 12.14 39.62 0.19
N ILE A 21 13.47 39.47 0.17
CA ILE A 21 14.17 38.27 -0.34
C ILE A 21 14.35 37.19 0.75
N LEU A 22 14.20 37.53 2.03
CA LEU A 22 14.35 36.59 3.16
C LEU A 22 13.06 35.81 3.50
N VAL A 23 11.96 36.04 2.78
CA VAL A 23 10.74 35.23 2.90
C VAL A 23 10.62 34.38 1.64
N ARG A 24 11.40 33.29 1.59
CA ARG A 24 11.20 32.26 0.56
C ARG A 24 11.25 30.88 1.19
N SER A 25 10.06 30.27 1.15
CA SER A 25 9.71 28.89 1.43
C SER A 25 10.12 28.35 2.80
N GLY A 26 9.13 28.34 3.69
CA GLY A 26 9.08 27.34 4.75
C GLY A 26 9.42 25.96 4.18
N SER A 27 10.27 25.23 4.91
CA SER A 27 10.40 23.79 4.74
C SER A 27 9.04 23.17 5.07
N GLU A 28 8.19 23.04 4.06
CA GLU A 28 7.03 22.14 4.03
C GLU A 28 7.56 20.70 4.15
N LYS A 29 7.96 20.34 5.37
CA LYS A 29 8.23 18.98 5.80
C LYS A 29 7.08 18.47 6.68
N ASP A 30 5.89 19.04 6.52
CA ASP A 30 4.66 18.49 7.09
C ASP A 30 3.88 17.75 6.01
N SER A 31 4.45 16.62 5.62
CA SER A 31 3.78 15.42 5.11
C SER A 31 4.84 14.57 4.41
N LEU A 32 5.73 13.99 5.22
CA LEU A 32 5.96 12.57 5.01
C LEU A 32 4.62 11.87 5.30
N HIS A 33 3.66 12.01 4.36
CA HIS A 33 2.83 10.88 3.96
C HIS A 33 3.81 9.73 4.01
N LYS A 34 3.69 8.85 5.01
CA LYS A 34 4.51 7.64 5.07
C LYS A 34 4.34 7.05 3.67
N LYS A 35 5.34 7.23 2.79
CA LYS A 35 5.27 6.76 1.41
C LYS A 35 5.35 5.27 1.58
N GLY A 36 4.17 4.70 1.77
CA GLY A 36 4.02 3.31 2.03
C GLY A 36 4.66 2.54 0.89
N LYS A 37 5.31 1.42 1.18
CA LYS A 37 5.84 0.57 0.11
C LYS A 37 4.66 0.13 -0.75
N ILE A 38 4.73 0.48 -2.04
CA ILE A 38 3.82 0.01 -3.08
C ILE A 38 4.37 -1.31 -3.59
N CYS A 39 3.50 -2.31 -3.72
CA CYS A 39 3.84 -3.59 -4.32
C CYS A 39 2.89 -3.90 -5.45
N ILE A 40 3.42 -4.46 -6.52
CA ILE A 40 2.62 -4.89 -7.66
C ILE A 40 1.88 -6.16 -7.27
N GLY A 41 0.56 -6.15 -7.45
CA GLY A 41 -0.31 -7.29 -7.25
C GLY A 41 -0.07 -8.41 -8.27
N THR A 42 -0.88 -9.46 -8.18
CA THR A 42 -0.83 -10.60 -9.09
C THR A 42 -2.14 -10.74 -9.88
N ASN A 43 -2.12 -11.55 -10.92
CA ASN A 43 -3.30 -11.88 -11.74
C ASN A 43 -3.27 -13.36 -12.17
N GLY A 44 -2.80 -14.21 -11.24
CA GLY A 44 -2.70 -15.66 -11.44
C GLY A 44 -4.02 -16.39 -11.20
N ARG A 45 -5.00 -15.74 -10.56
CA ARG A 45 -6.31 -16.32 -10.23
C ARG A 45 -6.15 -17.65 -9.47
N MET A 46 -6.64 -18.76 -10.02
CA MET A 46 -6.56 -20.11 -9.42
C MET A 46 -5.46 -20.98 -10.06
N SER A 47 -4.52 -20.39 -10.81
CA SER A 47 -3.46 -21.15 -11.46
C SER A 47 -2.62 -21.93 -10.44
N VAL A 48 -2.38 -23.21 -10.72
CA VAL A 48 -1.59 -24.09 -9.85
C VAL A 48 -0.11 -23.75 -10.01
N PRO A 49 0.63 -23.41 -8.92
CA PRO A 49 2.06 -23.18 -9.01
C PRO A 49 2.79 -24.50 -9.25
N SER A 50 3.86 -24.47 -10.05
CA SER A 50 4.72 -25.64 -10.31
C SER A 50 5.47 -26.10 -9.05
N ASN A 51 5.85 -25.17 -8.18
CA ASN A 51 6.50 -25.42 -6.91
C ASN A 51 5.90 -24.51 -5.83
N ARG A 52 5.41 -25.10 -4.75
CA ARG A 52 4.59 -24.43 -3.73
C ARG A 52 5.46 -23.65 -2.75
N GLU A 53 6.63 -24.18 -2.42
CA GLU A 53 7.62 -23.55 -1.55
C GLU A 53 8.13 -22.27 -2.20
N HIS A 54 8.49 -22.33 -3.49
CA HIS A 54 8.89 -21.16 -4.26
C HIS A 54 7.74 -20.16 -4.42
N HIS A 55 6.51 -20.63 -4.62
CA HIS A 55 5.33 -19.75 -4.65
C HIS A 55 5.15 -18.97 -3.34
N TYR A 56 5.27 -19.63 -2.18
CA TYR A 56 5.23 -18.97 -0.89
C TYR A 56 6.37 -17.94 -0.72
N GLN A 57 7.59 -18.29 -1.12
CA GLN A 57 8.74 -17.36 -1.07
C GLN A 57 8.46 -16.11 -1.92
N ASN A 58 7.92 -16.28 -3.13
CA ASN A 58 7.54 -15.15 -3.98
C ASN A 58 6.48 -14.25 -3.36
N LEU A 59 5.47 -14.82 -2.70
CA LEU A 59 4.45 -14.04 -1.98
C LEU A 59 5.09 -13.26 -0.83
N ARG A 60 5.92 -13.92 -0.03
CA ARG A 60 6.62 -13.29 1.10
C ARG A 60 7.50 -12.14 0.62
N ASP A 61 8.37 -12.38 -0.35
CA ASP A 61 9.35 -11.40 -0.80
C ASP A 61 8.67 -10.20 -1.49
N ARG A 62 7.57 -10.45 -2.22
CA ARG A 62 6.74 -9.40 -2.83
C ARG A 62 6.09 -8.50 -1.78
N TYR A 63 5.43 -9.09 -0.77
CA TYR A 63 4.56 -8.35 0.13
C TYR A 63 5.20 -7.96 1.47
N THR A 64 6.44 -8.38 1.75
CA THR A 64 7.18 -7.93 2.95
C THR A 64 7.29 -6.40 2.97
N ASN A 65 6.91 -5.80 4.10
CA ASN A 65 6.84 -4.34 4.31
C ASN A 65 5.88 -3.60 3.36
N CYS A 66 5.02 -4.33 2.65
CA CYS A 66 4.05 -3.73 1.76
C CYS A 66 2.94 -3.03 2.51
N THR A 67 2.52 -1.87 2.02
CA THR A 67 1.39 -1.13 2.60
C THR A 67 0.27 -0.89 1.60
N TYR A 68 0.60 -0.91 0.31
CA TYR A 68 -0.30 -0.61 -0.77
C TYR A 68 -0.08 -1.63 -1.89
N VAL A 69 -1.12 -2.40 -2.22
CA VAL A 69 -1.05 -3.36 -3.32
C VAL A 69 -1.70 -2.71 -4.54
N ASP A 70 -0.87 -2.39 -5.54
CA ASP A 70 -1.35 -1.97 -6.85
C ASP A 70 -1.62 -3.19 -7.73
N GLY A 71 -2.88 -3.62 -7.72
CA GLY A 71 -3.38 -4.83 -8.37
C GLY A 71 -4.16 -5.69 -7.38
N ASN A 72 -4.19 -6.99 -7.64
CA ASN A 72 -4.89 -7.95 -6.79
C ASN A 72 -3.95 -8.54 -5.73
N LEU A 73 -4.49 -8.83 -4.55
CA LEU A 73 -3.81 -9.63 -3.53
C LEU A 73 -4.33 -11.07 -3.63
N GLU A 74 -3.51 -11.98 -4.13
CA GLU A 74 -3.88 -13.39 -4.30
C GLU A 74 -3.06 -14.27 -3.35
N LEU A 75 -3.71 -14.80 -2.33
CA LEU A 75 -3.15 -15.79 -1.41
C LEU A 75 -3.66 -17.17 -1.82
N THR A 76 -2.85 -17.87 -2.62
CA THR A 76 -3.25 -19.15 -3.21
C THR A 76 -2.32 -20.29 -2.87
N TRP A 77 -2.84 -21.51 -2.83
CA TRP A 77 -2.02 -22.73 -2.76
C TRP A 77 -1.05 -22.79 -1.56
N LEU A 78 -1.48 -22.29 -0.40
CA LEU A 78 -0.72 -22.32 0.86
C LEU A 78 -1.17 -23.51 1.73
N GLN A 79 -0.68 -24.72 1.44
CA GLN A 79 -1.15 -25.97 2.09
C GLN A 79 -0.46 -26.29 3.42
N ASN A 80 0.73 -25.73 3.67
CA ASN A 80 1.39 -25.98 4.94
C ASN A 80 0.75 -25.11 6.04
N LYS A 81 0.18 -25.75 7.06
CA LYS A 81 -0.53 -25.10 8.17
C LYS A 81 0.35 -24.18 9.01
N SER A 82 1.68 -24.37 8.99
CA SER A 82 2.64 -23.61 9.78
C SER A 82 3.31 -22.46 9.03
N LEU A 83 2.85 -22.12 7.83
CA LEU A 83 3.38 -20.97 7.09
C LEU A 83 3.11 -19.66 7.83
N ASP A 84 4.13 -18.81 7.88
CA ASP A 84 4.02 -17.48 8.47
C ASP A 84 3.56 -16.46 7.44
N LEU A 85 2.42 -15.82 7.70
CA LEU A 85 1.85 -14.76 6.86
C LEU A 85 2.03 -13.36 7.47
N SER A 86 2.89 -13.21 8.47
CA SER A 86 3.19 -11.94 9.14
C SER A 86 3.67 -10.83 8.19
N PHE A 87 4.22 -11.20 7.03
CA PHE A 87 4.63 -10.24 5.99
C PHE A 87 3.46 -9.42 5.42
N LEU A 88 2.21 -9.90 5.56
CA LEU A 88 1.00 -9.19 5.15
C LEU A 88 0.56 -8.09 6.14
N GLN A 89 1.16 -8.05 7.34
CA GLN A 89 0.65 -7.25 8.45
C GLN A 89 0.49 -5.77 8.14
N TYR A 90 1.33 -5.22 7.25
CA TYR A 90 1.38 -3.78 6.96
C TYR A 90 0.47 -3.35 5.82
N ILE A 91 -0.14 -4.29 5.08
CA ILE A 91 -1.02 -3.98 3.96
C ILE A 91 -2.24 -3.22 4.48
N ARG A 92 -2.48 -2.05 3.91
CA ARG A 92 -3.58 -1.15 4.26
C ARG A 92 -4.63 -1.06 3.17
N GLU A 93 -4.19 -1.16 1.92
CA GLU A 93 -5.04 -0.96 0.78
C GLU A 93 -4.67 -1.92 -0.35
N VAL A 94 -5.70 -2.45 -1.01
CA VAL A 94 -5.61 -3.23 -2.24
C VAL A 94 -6.46 -2.56 -3.31
N THR A 95 -5.88 -2.26 -4.48
CA THR A 95 -6.61 -1.57 -5.55
C THR A 95 -7.56 -2.48 -6.33
N GLY A 96 -7.20 -3.75 -6.49
CA GLY A 96 -7.99 -4.77 -7.15
C GLY A 96 -8.85 -5.58 -6.19
N TYR A 97 -8.97 -6.88 -6.45
CA TYR A 97 -9.64 -7.83 -5.58
C TYR A 97 -8.65 -8.51 -4.61
N VAL A 98 -9.20 -9.10 -3.55
CA VAL A 98 -8.50 -10.02 -2.65
C VAL A 98 -9.04 -11.44 -2.89
N LEU A 99 -8.15 -12.37 -3.23
CA LEU A 99 -8.48 -13.78 -3.43
C LEU A 99 -7.73 -14.63 -2.41
N ILE A 100 -8.46 -15.46 -1.66
CA ILE A 100 -7.89 -16.49 -0.80
C ILE A 100 -8.43 -17.85 -1.23
N SER A 101 -7.55 -18.71 -1.77
CA SER A 101 -7.96 -19.99 -2.35
C SER A 101 -6.94 -21.11 -2.15
N HIS A 102 -7.39 -22.33 -1.86
CA HIS A 102 -6.50 -23.47 -1.59
C HIS A 102 -5.49 -23.19 -0.45
N VAL A 103 -5.97 -22.52 0.61
CA VAL A 103 -5.16 -22.20 1.80
C VAL A 103 -5.58 -23.06 2.99
N ASP A 104 -4.61 -23.76 3.57
CA ASP A 104 -4.78 -24.59 4.77
C ASP A 104 -4.12 -23.97 6.03
N VAL A 105 -3.50 -22.78 5.89
CA VAL A 105 -3.00 -22.00 7.02
C VAL A 105 -4.15 -21.73 7.99
N LYS A 106 -3.97 -22.08 9.27
CA LYS A 106 -5.07 -22.05 10.26
C LYS A 106 -5.67 -20.67 10.46
N ARG A 107 -4.84 -19.64 10.49
CA ARG A 107 -5.26 -18.27 10.81
C ARG A 107 -4.60 -17.30 9.86
N ILE A 108 -5.43 -16.53 9.15
CA ILE A 108 -4.98 -15.43 8.29
C ILE A 108 -5.45 -14.14 8.93
N VAL A 109 -4.51 -13.23 9.16
CA VAL A 109 -4.81 -11.91 9.74
C VAL A 109 -4.25 -10.84 8.83
N LEU A 110 -5.10 -9.91 8.40
CA LEU A 110 -4.69 -8.67 7.74
C LEU A 110 -5.07 -7.51 8.66
N PRO A 111 -4.26 -7.26 9.71
CA PRO A 111 -4.65 -6.40 10.83
C PRO A 111 -4.79 -4.94 10.42
N ASN A 112 -4.06 -4.50 9.39
CA ASN A 112 -4.07 -3.12 8.93
C ASN A 112 -4.87 -2.92 7.63
N LEU A 113 -5.43 -3.97 7.03
CA LEU A 113 -6.16 -3.85 5.76
C LEU A 113 -7.46 -3.09 6.01
N GLN A 114 -7.57 -1.91 5.39
CA GLN A 114 -8.67 -0.97 5.58
C GLN A 114 -9.61 -0.93 4.38
N ILE A 115 -9.06 -1.01 3.16
CA ILE A 115 -9.82 -0.79 1.94
C ILE A 115 -9.45 -1.84 0.89
N ILE A 116 -10.48 -2.43 0.29
CA ILE A 116 -10.39 -3.18 -0.98
C ILE A 116 -11.18 -2.37 -2.01
N ARG A 117 -10.49 -1.75 -2.97
CA ARG A 117 -11.16 -0.83 -3.91
C ARG A 117 -11.97 -1.53 -4.99
N GLY A 118 -11.60 -2.75 -5.38
CA GLY A 118 -12.33 -3.49 -6.42
C GLY A 118 -12.28 -2.86 -7.81
N ARG A 119 -11.19 -2.17 -8.19
CA ARG A 119 -11.01 -1.66 -9.57
C ARG A 119 -10.98 -2.79 -10.60
N THR A 120 -10.51 -3.95 -10.16
CA THR A 120 -10.61 -5.23 -10.84
C THR A 120 -11.32 -6.19 -9.91
N LEU A 121 -12.22 -7.00 -10.46
CA LEU A 121 -13.04 -7.93 -9.70
C LEU A 121 -12.77 -9.38 -10.14
N PHE A 122 -12.84 -10.30 -9.19
CA PHE A 122 -12.68 -11.72 -9.45
C PHE A 122 -13.99 -12.28 -10.02
N LYS A 123 -13.88 -13.07 -11.10
CA LYS A 123 -15.02 -13.72 -11.76
C LYS A 123 -14.84 -15.22 -11.76
N LEU A 124 -15.90 -15.95 -11.43
CA LEU A 124 -15.97 -17.38 -11.67
C LEU A 124 -16.52 -17.62 -13.07
N ASN A 125 -15.96 -18.57 -13.83
CA ASN A 125 -16.44 -18.88 -15.17
C ASN A 125 -17.89 -19.41 -15.22
N VAL A 126 -18.47 -19.73 -14.06
CA VAL A 126 -19.76 -20.41 -13.91
C VAL A 126 -20.83 -19.46 -13.32
N ARG A 127 -20.46 -18.24 -12.94
CA ARG A 127 -21.36 -17.26 -12.33
C ARG A 127 -21.12 -15.88 -12.91
N ASP A 128 -22.19 -15.11 -13.06
CA ASP A 128 -22.11 -13.72 -13.54
C ASP A 128 -21.70 -12.74 -12.43
N GLU A 129 -21.65 -13.20 -11.18
CA GLU A 129 -21.23 -12.40 -10.03
C GLU A 129 -19.74 -12.08 -10.05
N GLU A 130 -19.42 -10.86 -9.65
CA GLU A 130 -18.06 -10.34 -9.55
C GLU A 130 -17.73 -10.01 -8.09
N PHE A 131 -16.52 -10.36 -7.64
CA PHE A 131 -16.15 -10.28 -6.23
C PHE A 131 -14.92 -9.39 -6.01
N ALA A 132 -15.03 -8.41 -5.10
CA ALA A 132 -13.89 -7.66 -4.59
C ALA A 132 -13.11 -8.46 -3.53
N LEU A 133 -13.78 -9.35 -2.81
CA LEU A 133 -13.18 -10.29 -1.87
C LEU A 133 -13.79 -11.67 -2.14
N MET A 134 -12.93 -12.67 -2.38
CA MET A 134 -13.35 -14.05 -2.58
C MET A 134 -12.51 -15.00 -1.73
N VAL A 135 -13.20 -15.81 -0.93
CA VAL A 135 -12.60 -16.87 -0.12
C VAL A 135 -13.24 -18.18 -0.53
N THR A 136 -12.44 -19.13 -1.03
CA THR A 136 -12.95 -20.40 -1.55
C THR A 136 -11.96 -21.53 -1.38
N LEU A 137 -12.41 -22.78 -1.42
CA LEU A 137 -11.58 -24.00 -1.44
C LEU A 137 -10.45 -23.99 -0.38
N SER A 138 -10.71 -23.43 0.80
CA SER A 138 -9.70 -23.21 1.86
C SER A 138 -10.17 -23.82 3.17
N LYS A 139 -9.23 -24.30 3.99
CA LYS A 139 -9.47 -24.97 5.27
C LYS A 139 -8.98 -24.14 6.47
N MET A 140 -8.95 -22.82 6.31
CA MET A 140 -8.59 -21.91 7.40
C MET A 140 -9.66 -21.92 8.49
N GLU A 141 -9.25 -21.77 9.75
CA GLU A 141 -10.14 -21.69 10.90
C GLU A 141 -10.62 -20.24 11.09
N ASN A 142 -9.72 -19.26 10.90
CA ASN A 142 -10.03 -17.84 11.11
C ASN A 142 -9.46 -16.97 9.98
N LEU A 143 -10.30 -16.04 9.49
CA LEU A 143 -9.90 -14.93 8.64
C LEU A 143 -10.27 -13.62 9.34
N GLU A 144 -9.27 -12.85 9.70
CA GLU A 144 -9.45 -11.62 10.48
C GLU A 144 -8.95 -10.40 9.72
N MET A 145 -9.86 -9.44 9.53
CA MET A 145 -9.58 -8.14 8.91
C MET A 145 -10.19 -7.03 9.77
N PRO A 146 -9.72 -6.85 11.02
CA PRO A 146 -10.39 -6.01 12.02
C PRO A 146 -10.43 -4.52 11.66
N ALA A 147 -9.57 -4.06 10.76
CA ALA A 147 -9.51 -2.68 10.31
C ALA A 147 -10.28 -2.41 9.00
N LEU A 148 -10.88 -3.43 8.38
CA LEU A 148 -11.58 -3.30 7.11
C LEU A 148 -12.84 -2.45 7.29
N ARG A 149 -13.04 -1.45 6.42
CA ARG A 149 -14.14 -0.47 6.48
C ARG A 149 -15.01 -0.52 5.25
#